data_AF-A0A957C8M2-F1
#
_entry.id   AF-A0A957C8M2-F1
#
_cell.length_a   1.000
_cell.length_b   1.000
_cell.length_c   1.000
_cell.angle_alpha   90.00
_cell.angle_beta   90.00
_cell.angle_gamma   90.00
#
_symmetry.space_group_name_H-M   'P 1'
#
loop_
_entity.id
_entity.type
_entity.pdbx_description
1 polymer ?
#
loop_
_entity_poly.entity_id
_entity_poly.type
_entity_poly.pdbx_seq_one_letter_code
_entity_poly.pdbx_strand_id
1 'polypeptide(L)'
;MKTLSVGLLGKLMLALLLLMFAVACGGEDPTPAATAVPEVAEQPTETPVPPTNTTVPTDTPVPTDTPMPTETPTETPTNTPTPTDTPTPEPTETPTEVPTETPVPTNTAVPATAVPATNDSGDDGNSSGDSGDSADEGDSDEIEMITVYYISNPNDILGVFPELPFDADGLKANMNNILYSLQTMRGSIDGAKAGDQASCDTYVAAYNNILYSGVFYKDVPGDWADIDAVYFISFIYSLDRTRPAYLSCVNSGVVDDFNYGLAVQTIDQTVSFMTPALNQANSR
;
A
#
# COMPACT_ATOMS: atom_id res chain seq x y z
N MET A 1 11.71 -17.06 -11.66
CA MET A 1 10.49 -17.26 -10.84
C MET A 1 10.90 -17.86 -9.50
N LYS A 2 10.83 -17.09 -8.40
CA LYS A 2 11.16 -17.57 -7.04
C LYS A 2 10.07 -18.55 -6.57
N THR A 3 10.44 -19.78 -6.22
CA THR A 3 9.53 -20.76 -5.62
C THR A 3 9.27 -20.41 -4.17
N LEU A 4 8.12 -19.79 -3.90
CA LEU A 4 7.66 -19.52 -2.54
C LEU A 4 7.35 -20.85 -1.85
N SER A 5 7.87 -21.02 -0.63
CA SER A 5 7.61 -22.18 0.21
C SER A 5 6.10 -22.39 0.40
N VAL A 6 5.64 -23.64 0.27
CA VAL A 6 4.24 -24.07 0.48
C VAL A 6 3.68 -23.59 1.83
N GLY A 7 4.55 -23.44 2.84
CA GLY A 7 4.18 -22.91 4.16
C GLY A 7 3.86 -21.41 4.18
N LEU A 8 4.46 -20.62 3.27
CA LEU A 8 4.21 -19.18 3.13
C LEU A 8 2.96 -18.93 2.28
N LEU A 9 2.75 -19.72 1.22
CA LEU A 9 1.51 -19.69 0.43
C LEU A 9 0.28 -20.06 1.27
N GLY A 10 0.39 -21.08 2.13
CA GLY A 10 -0.71 -21.50 2.99
C GLY A 10 -1.12 -20.45 4.03
N LYS A 11 -0.13 -19.69 4.57
CA LYS A 11 -0.39 -18.59 5.50
C LYS A 11 -0.97 -17.36 4.81
N LEU A 12 -0.51 -17.05 3.58
CA LEU A 12 -1.07 -15.97 2.76
C LEU A 12 -2.52 -16.26 2.33
N MET A 13 -2.82 -17.50 1.92
CA MET A 13 -4.17 -17.90 1.51
C MET A 13 -5.16 -17.87 2.69
N LEU A 14 -4.75 -18.29 3.88
CA LEU A 14 -5.60 -18.27 5.08
C LEU A 14 -5.87 -16.84 5.58
N ALA A 15 -4.88 -15.95 5.47
CA ALA A 15 -5.04 -14.52 5.76
C ALA A 15 -5.96 -13.81 4.75
N LEU A 16 -5.89 -14.19 3.46
CA LEU A 16 -6.76 -13.66 2.41
C LEU A 16 -8.21 -14.15 2.55
N LEU A 17 -8.42 -15.39 3.01
CA LEU A 17 -9.75 -15.98 3.21
C LEU A 17 -10.49 -15.39 4.44
N LEU A 18 -9.75 -15.02 5.50
CA LEU A 18 -10.29 -14.31 6.67
C LEU A 18 -10.68 -12.85 6.37
N LEU A 19 -10.16 -12.29 5.28
CA LEU A 19 -10.41 -10.90 4.85
C LEU A 19 -11.77 -10.69 4.14
N MET A 20 -12.50 -11.76 3.80
CA MET A 20 -13.80 -11.65 3.11
C MET A 20 -15.05 -11.70 4.01
N PHE A 21 -14.92 -11.87 5.33
CA PHE A 21 -16.07 -12.02 6.24
C PHE A 21 -16.41 -10.81 7.12
N ALA A 22 -15.78 -9.65 6.93
CA ALA A 22 -15.94 -8.49 7.82
C ALA A 22 -16.74 -7.31 7.24
N VAL A 23 -17.82 -7.56 6.48
CA VAL A 23 -18.79 -6.52 6.07
C VAL A 23 -20.21 -6.95 6.45
N ALA A 24 -20.65 -6.58 7.65
CA ALA A 24 -22.07 -6.45 8.01
C ALA A 24 -22.24 -5.79 9.41
N CYS A 25 -22.35 -4.46 9.42
CA CYS A 25 -23.11 -3.57 10.33
C CYS A 25 -22.42 -2.19 10.26
N GLY A 26 -23.04 -1.11 9.77
CA GLY A 26 -24.42 -0.68 9.99
C GLY A 26 -24.42 0.26 11.20
N GLY A 27 -24.31 1.57 10.95
CA GLY A 27 -24.37 2.61 11.98
C GLY A 27 -24.70 3.96 11.34
N GLU A 28 -25.85 4.51 11.73
CA GLU A 28 -26.59 5.62 11.13
C GLU A 28 -26.02 7.02 11.44
N ASP A 29 -26.16 7.93 10.47
CA ASP A 29 -25.87 9.37 10.58
C ASP A 29 -26.76 10.09 11.62
N PRO A 30 -26.20 10.94 12.50
CA PRO A 30 -26.99 11.95 13.19
C PRO A 30 -27.08 13.24 12.35
N THR A 31 -28.32 13.58 11.98
CA THR A 31 -28.76 14.84 11.37
C THR A 31 -28.39 16.06 12.24
N PRO A 32 -27.95 17.20 11.66
CA PRO A 32 -27.61 18.38 12.44
C PRO A 32 -28.87 19.13 12.92
N ALA A 33 -28.94 19.37 14.23
CA ALA A 33 -29.99 20.17 14.86
C ALA A 33 -29.79 21.67 14.57
N ALA A 34 -30.81 22.29 13.98
CA ALA A 34 -30.89 23.73 13.76
C ALA A 34 -31.24 24.45 15.08
N THR A 35 -30.36 25.35 15.53
CA THR A 35 -30.61 26.23 16.67
C THR A 35 -31.21 27.54 16.16
N ALA A 36 -32.53 27.70 16.34
CA ALA A 36 -33.23 28.96 16.13
C ALA A 36 -33.10 29.89 17.35
N VAL A 37 -33.02 31.18 17.04
CA VAL A 37 -32.92 32.36 17.92
C VAL A 37 -34.16 32.50 18.82
N PRO A 38 -34.05 32.91 20.11
CA PRO A 38 -35.22 33.26 20.90
C PRO A 38 -35.67 34.71 20.63
N GLU A 39 -36.96 34.83 20.37
CA GLU A 39 -37.78 36.02 20.17
C GLU A 39 -38.19 36.66 21.52
N VAL A 40 -38.40 37.98 21.46
CA VAL A 40 -38.68 38.90 22.58
C VAL A 40 -40.14 38.80 23.05
N ALA A 41 -40.29 38.98 24.36
CA ALA A 41 -41.50 38.92 25.17
C ALA A 41 -42.69 39.80 24.73
N GLU A 42 -43.92 39.30 24.95
CA GLU A 42 -45.04 40.06 25.52
C GLU A 42 -45.97 39.16 26.38
N GLN A 43 -46.59 39.80 27.38
CA GLN A 43 -47.39 39.28 28.50
C GLN A 43 -48.90 39.56 28.26
N PRO A 44 -49.79 39.27 29.23
CA PRO A 44 -50.73 38.15 29.26
C PRO A 44 -52.11 38.48 28.65
N THR A 45 -52.86 37.46 28.26
CA THR A 45 -54.31 37.59 28.01
C THR A 45 -55.04 36.39 28.60
N GLU A 46 -56.12 36.69 29.34
CA GLU A 46 -56.92 35.81 30.18
C GLU A 46 -57.86 34.86 29.42
N THR A 47 -58.01 33.63 29.95
CA THR A 47 -59.26 32.83 30.10
C THR A 47 -59.91 32.27 28.80
N PRO A 48 -60.44 31.00 28.73
CA PRO A 48 -61.02 30.16 29.78
C PRO A 48 -60.52 28.70 29.86
N VAL A 49 -60.81 28.06 30.99
CA VAL A 49 -60.55 26.64 31.27
C VAL A 49 -61.59 25.75 30.57
N PRO A 50 -61.19 24.80 29.69
CA PRO A 50 -62.08 23.76 29.17
C PRO A 50 -62.21 22.57 30.14
N PRO A 51 -63.32 21.83 30.11
CA PRO A 51 -63.59 20.74 31.06
C PRO A 51 -62.60 19.58 30.93
N THR A 52 -62.12 19.10 32.08
CA THR A 52 -61.32 17.89 32.23
C THR A 52 -62.18 16.65 31.95
N ASN A 53 -62.03 16.08 30.75
CA ASN A 53 -62.46 14.70 30.49
C ASN A 53 -61.42 13.75 31.10
N THR A 54 -61.66 13.33 32.34
CA THR A 54 -60.92 12.23 32.96
C THR A 54 -61.27 10.93 32.24
N THR A 55 -60.38 10.46 31.36
CA THR A 55 -60.49 9.10 30.79
C THR A 55 -60.13 8.09 31.88
N VAL A 56 -61.08 7.20 32.18
CA VAL A 56 -60.87 6.01 33.00
C VAL A 56 -59.78 5.15 32.33
N PRO A 57 -58.79 4.61 33.06
CA PRO A 57 -57.79 3.74 32.46
C PRO A 57 -58.45 2.46 31.91
N THR A 58 -58.27 2.23 30.62
CA THR A 58 -58.68 1.00 29.93
C THR A 58 -57.73 -0.13 30.32
N ASP A 59 -58.29 -1.33 30.55
CA ASP A 59 -57.57 -2.53 30.93
C ASP A 59 -56.36 -2.80 30.01
N THR A 60 -55.18 -2.94 30.63
CA THR A 60 -53.95 -3.34 29.94
C THR A 60 -54.08 -4.80 29.51
N PRO A 61 -53.94 -5.16 28.23
CA PRO A 61 -54.00 -6.54 27.80
C PRO A 61 -52.84 -7.34 28.43
N VAL A 62 -53.18 -8.49 29.00
CA VAL A 62 -52.21 -9.46 29.54
C VAL A 62 -51.37 -9.99 28.38
N PRO A 63 -50.03 -10.07 28.52
CA PRO A 63 -49.19 -10.63 27.47
C PRO A 63 -49.56 -12.09 27.20
N THR A 64 -49.93 -12.37 25.95
CA THR A 64 -50.15 -13.73 25.44
C THR A 64 -48.82 -14.44 25.19
N ASP A 65 -48.75 -15.72 25.53
CA ASP A 65 -47.57 -16.57 25.39
C ASP A 65 -47.00 -16.53 23.97
N THR A 66 -45.76 -16.06 23.87
CA THR A 66 -44.97 -16.10 22.64
C THR A 66 -44.71 -17.57 22.26
N PRO A 67 -45.03 -18.02 21.04
CA PRO A 67 -44.77 -19.39 20.63
C PRO A 67 -43.27 -19.70 20.71
N MET A 68 -42.93 -20.83 21.34
CA MET A 68 -41.56 -21.32 21.44
C MET A 68 -41.03 -21.64 20.03
N PRO A 69 -39.77 -21.29 19.70
CA PRO A 69 -39.20 -21.60 18.39
C PRO A 69 -39.20 -23.11 18.15
N THR A 70 -39.75 -23.52 17.01
CA THR A 70 -39.72 -24.91 16.55
C THR A 70 -38.31 -25.26 16.09
N GLU A 71 -37.74 -26.34 16.62
CA GLU A 71 -36.43 -26.87 16.22
C GLU A 71 -36.39 -27.12 14.71
N THR A 72 -35.54 -26.38 13.99
CA THR A 72 -35.28 -26.56 12.56
C THR A 72 -34.47 -27.86 12.38
N PRO A 73 -34.84 -28.76 11.45
CA PRO A 73 -34.12 -30.01 11.26
C PRO A 73 -32.66 -29.75 10.88
N THR A 74 -31.74 -30.38 11.61
CA THR A 74 -30.31 -30.32 11.34
C THR A 74 -30.00 -31.20 10.12
N GLU A 75 -29.65 -30.58 9.00
CA GLU A 75 -29.14 -31.27 7.80
C GLU A 75 -27.94 -32.14 8.19
N THR A 76 -28.04 -33.45 7.96
CA THR A 76 -26.97 -34.40 8.24
C THR A 76 -25.91 -34.24 7.14
N PRO A 77 -24.60 -34.08 7.48
CA PRO A 77 -23.58 -33.90 6.46
C PRO A 77 -23.52 -35.12 5.54
N THR A 78 -23.80 -34.90 4.26
CA THR A 78 -23.62 -35.90 3.21
C THR A 78 -22.14 -36.09 2.92
N ASN A 79 -21.73 -37.34 2.69
CA ASN A 79 -20.34 -37.68 2.40
C ASN A 79 -19.87 -36.95 1.14
N THR A 80 -18.91 -36.04 1.31
CA THR A 80 -18.20 -35.38 0.21
C THR A 80 -17.52 -36.45 -0.65
N PRO A 81 -17.74 -36.46 -1.98
CA PRO A 81 -17.08 -37.41 -2.86
C PRO A 81 -15.56 -37.27 -2.77
N THR A 82 -14.86 -38.39 -2.68
CA THR A 82 -13.40 -38.44 -2.66
C THR A 82 -12.87 -37.91 -4.00
N PRO A 83 -11.91 -36.98 -4.02
CA PRO A 83 -11.34 -36.48 -5.27
C PRO A 83 -10.71 -37.65 -6.03
N THR A 84 -11.11 -37.80 -7.29
CA THR A 84 -10.54 -38.80 -8.20
C THR A 84 -9.27 -38.22 -8.82
N ASP A 85 -8.20 -39.00 -8.85
CA ASP A 85 -6.92 -38.57 -9.45
C ASP A 85 -7.14 -38.16 -10.91
N THR A 86 -6.90 -36.88 -11.18
CA THR A 86 -6.95 -36.33 -12.54
C THR A 86 -5.64 -36.69 -13.23
N PRO A 87 -5.66 -37.26 -14.45
CA PRO A 87 -4.45 -37.67 -15.13
C PRO A 87 -3.49 -36.48 -15.30
N THR A 88 -2.25 -36.65 -14.86
CA THR A 88 -1.18 -35.67 -15.07
C THR A 88 -0.92 -35.56 -16.57
N PRO A 89 -1.00 -34.36 -17.18
CA PRO A 89 -0.62 -34.20 -18.57
C PRO A 89 0.87 -34.52 -18.76
N GLU A 90 1.18 -35.29 -19.79
CA GLU A 90 2.54 -35.59 -20.23
C GLU A 90 3.24 -34.26 -20.61
N PRO A 91 4.54 -34.08 -20.29
CA PRO A 91 5.24 -32.85 -20.64
C PRO A 91 5.28 -32.67 -22.15
N THR A 92 4.60 -31.63 -22.64
CA THR A 92 4.72 -31.18 -24.01
C THR A 92 6.08 -30.51 -24.20
N GLU A 93 6.89 -31.01 -25.13
CA GLU A 93 8.15 -30.39 -25.54
C GLU A 93 7.91 -28.93 -25.95
N THR A 94 8.43 -27.98 -25.17
CA THR A 94 8.36 -26.56 -25.48
C THR A 94 9.29 -26.27 -26.66
N PRO A 95 8.82 -25.59 -27.73
CA PRO A 95 9.70 -25.19 -28.82
C PRO A 95 10.83 -24.30 -28.28
N THR A 96 12.07 -24.65 -28.62
CA THR A 96 13.24 -23.82 -28.34
C THR A 96 13.17 -22.59 -29.23
N GLU A 97 12.79 -21.44 -28.65
CA GLU A 97 12.87 -20.13 -29.30
C GLU A 97 14.32 -19.86 -29.70
N VAL A 98 14.54 -19.58 -30.99
CA VAL A 98 15.83 -19.07 -31.49
C VAL A 98 15.96 -17.63 -30.99
N PRO A 99 17.07 -17.24 -30.34
CA PRO A 99 17.23 -15.88 -29.86
C PRO A 99 17.09 -14.91 -31.04
N THR A 100 16.07 -14.06 -30.95
CA THR A 100 15.90 -12.94 -31.86
C THR A 100 16.74 -11.80 -31.32
N GLU A 101 17.66 -11.28 -32.14
CA GLU A 101 18.54 -10.16 -31.77
C GLU A 101 17.71 -8.98 -31.25
N THR A 102 17.79 -8.73 -29.93
CA THR A 102 17.20 -7.56 -29.29
C THR A 102 17.95 -6.32 -29.76
N PRO A 103 17.27 -5.26 -30.23
CA PRO A 103 17.95 -4.03 -30.62
C PRO A 103 18.72 -3.44 -29.44
N VAL A 104 20.00 -3.16 -29.67
CA VAL A 104 20.91 -2.52 -28.71
C VAL A 104 20.32 -1.16 -28.29
N PRO A 105 20.14 -0.88 -26.98
CA PRO A 105 19.65 0.40 -26.53
C PRO A 105 20.64 1.52 -26.91
N THR A 106 20.18 2.52 -27.64
CA THR A 106 20.93 3.76 -27.86
C THR A 106 20.95 4.58 -26.58
N ASN A 107 22.14 4.75 -25.99
CA ASN A 107 22.42 5.60 -24.84
C ASN A 107 21.80 7.00 -25.01
N THR A 108 20.79 7.31 -24.19
CA THR A 108 20.37 8.69 -23.95
C THR A 108 21.08 9.15 -22.68
N ALA A 109 21.96 10.15 -22.80
CA ALA A 109 22.77 10.63 -21.68
C ALA A 109 21.88 11.14 -20.52
N VAL A 110 22.10 10.60 -19.32
CA VAL A 110 21.52 11.10 -18.07
C VAL A 110 22.32 12.33 -17.62
N PRO A 111 21.67 13.44 -17.20
CA PRO A 111 22.38 14.60 -16.65
C PRO A 111 23.03 14.26 -15.31
N ALA A 112 24.34 14.50 -15.21
CA ALA A 112 25.09 14.34 -13.96
C ALA A 112 24.53 15.29 -12.88
N THR A 113 23.95 14.72 -11.82
CA THR A 113 23.62 15.48 -10.60
C THR A 113 24.76 15.31 -9.62
N ALA A 114 25.35 16.44 -9.22
CA ALA A 114 26.51 16.50 -8.35
C ALA A 114 26.22 15.93 -6.95
N VAL A 115 27.07 14.99 -6.53
CA VAL A 115 27.20 14.56 -5.13
C VAL A 115 27.81 15.74 -4.33
N PRO A 116 27.27 16.13 -3.17
CA PRO A 116 27.87 17.20 -2.38
C PRO A 116 29.14 16.70 -1.70
N ALA A 117 30.26 17.34 -2.01
CA ALA A 117 31.56 17.08 -1.39
C ALA A 117 31.53 17.44 0.10
N THR A 118 31.89 16.49 0.95
CA THR A 118 32.31 16.75 2.32
C THR A 118 33.71 17.37 2.30
N ASN A 119 33.82 18.59 2.79
CA ASN A 119 35.10 19.24 3.07
C ASN A 119 35.85 18.46 4.16
N ASP A 120 37.04 17.96 3.85
CA ASP A 120 38.09 17.79 4.84
C ASP A 120 39.44 18.21 4.27
N SER A 121 40.24 18.82 5.13
CA SER A 121 41.34 19.72 4.80
C SER A 121 42.67 19.00 4.67
N GLY A 122 43.43 19.39 3.63
CA GLY A 122 44.89 19.52 3.66
C GLY A 122 45.74 18.27 3.47
N ASP A 123 46.51 18.21 2.38
CA ASP A 123 47.97 18.03 2.43
C ASP A 123 48.58 18.32 1.04
N ASP A 124 49.66 19.10 1.02
CA ASP A 124 50.42 19.48 -0.18
C ASP A 124 51.55 18.47 -0.43
N GLY A 125 51.60 17.86 -1.60
CA GLY A 125 52.63 16.86 -1.93
C GLY A 125 52.88 16.63 -3.42
N ASN A 126 53.75 17.44 -3.99
CA ASN A 126 54.39 17.35 -5.30
C ASN A 126 54.96 15.95 -5.66
N SER A 127 54.64 15.41 -6.86
CA SER A 127 55.64 14.79 -7.76
C SER A 127 55.10 14.55 -9.17
N SER A 128 55.97 14.86 -10.13
CA SER A 128 55.82 14.78 -11.58
C SER A 128 55.68 13.35 -12.11
N GLY A 129 55.12 13.26 -13.32
CA GLY A 129 54.55 12.07 -13.93
C GLY A 129 55.51 10.94 -14.32
N ASP A 130 54.88 9.80 -14.59
CA ASP A 130 55.34 8.81 -15.56
C ASP A 130 54.10 8.09 -16.11
N SER A 131 54.09 7.91 -17.43
CA SER A 131 53.00 7.31 -18.18
C SER A 131 53.19 5.81 -18.21
N GLY A 132 52.28 5.08 -17.56
CA GLY A 132 52.18 3.62 -17.61
C GLY A 132 50.81 3.22 -18.10
N ASP A 133 50.74 3.00 -19.41
CA ASP A 133 49.69 2.29 -20.12
C ASP A 133 49.20 1.04 -19.36
N SER A 134 47.91 1.04 -19.04
CA SER A 134 47.05 -0.13 -18.93
C SER A 134 45.63 0.38 -19.07
N ALA A 135 45.17 0.50 -20.31
CA ALA A 135 43.74 0.42 -20.59
C ALA A 135 43.29 -0.99 -20.18
N ASP A 136 43.10 -1.17 -18.87
CA ASP A 136 42.13 -2.11 -18.37
C ASP A 136 40.81 -1.58 -18.91
N GLU A 137 40.32 -2.17 -20.01
CA GLU A 137 38.90 -2.17 -20.28
C GLU A 137 38.28 -3.00 -19.15
N GLY A 138 38.23 -2.37 -17.97
CA GLY A 138 37.44 -2.83 -16.86
C GLY A 138 36.06 -3.01 -17.43
N ASP A 139 35.63 -4.25 -17.44
CA ASP A 139 34.25 -4.67 -17.57
C ASP A 139 33.45 -3.70 -16.70
N SER A 140 32.93 -2.63 -17.32
CA SER A 140 32.17 -1.64 -16.61
C SER A 140 30.88 -2.38 -16.34
N ASP A 141 30.77 -2.99 -15.15
CA ASP A 141 29.59 -3.71 -14.69
C ASP A 141 28.37 -2.88 -15.09
N GLU A 142 27.74 -3.26 -16.21
CA GLU A 142 26.62 -2.50 -16.76
C GLU A 142 25.52 -2.64 -15.72
N ILE A 143 25.05 -1.51 -15.18
CA ILE A 143 24.00 -1.55 -14.17
C ILE A 143 22.77 -2.19 -14.83
N GLU A 144 22.43 -3.39 -14.38
CA GLU A 144 21.25 -4.09 -14.87
C GLU A 144 20.01 -3.31 -14.45
N MET A 145 19.08 -3.11 -15.39
CA MET A 145 17.87 -2.33 -15.16
C MET A 145 16.64 -3.24 -15.20
N ILE A 146 15.85 -3.24 -14.14
CA ILE A 146 14.61 -4.00 -14.02
C ILE A 146 13.42 -3.11 -14.37
N THR A 147 12.63 -3.54 -15.35
CA THR A 147 11.33 -2.92 -15.63
C THR A 147 10.26 -3.53 -14.73
N VAL A 148 9.59 -2.70 -13.94
CA VAL A 148 8.50 -3.10 -13.07
C VAL A 148 7.19 -2.59 -13.64
N TYR A 149 6.16 -3.42 -13.60
CA TYR A 149 4.82 -3.11 -14.06
C TYR A 149 3.86 -2.95 -12.88
N TYR A 150 2.78 -2.21 -13.07
CA TYR A 150 1.73 -2.10 -12.06
C TYR A 150 1.03 -3.45 -11.84
N ILE A 151 0.80 -3.80 -10.57
CA ILE A 151 0.06 -5.02 -10.21
C ILE A 151 -1.39 -4.89 -10.65
N SER A 152 -1.94 -3.68 -10.52
CA SER A 152 -3.30 -3.34 -10.94
C SER A 152 -3.48 -3.29 -12.46
N ASN A 153 -2.41 -2.98 -13.22
CA ASN A 153 -2.40 -2.94 -14.67
C ASN A 153 -1.05 -3.40 -15.24
N PRO A 154 -0.88 -4.69 -15.59
CA PRO A 154 0.40 -5.24 -16.01
C PRO A 154 0.90 -4.75 -17.38
N ASN A 155 0.07 -4.01 -18.13
CA ASN A 155 0.50 -3.38 -19.38
C ASN A 155 1.15 -2.01 -19.16
N ASP A 156 1.00 -1.43 -17.97
CA ASP A 156 1.59 -0.15 -17.62
C ASP A 156 2.88 -0.36 -16.83
N ILE A 157 3.93 0.33 -17.25
CA ILE A 157 5.22 0.35 -16.56
C ILE A 157 5.08 1.25 -15.32
N LEU A 158 5.38 0.69 -14.15
CA LEU A 158 5.53 1.40 -12.88
C LEU A 158 6.83 2.20 -12.86
N GLY A 159 7.92 1.59 -13.31
CA GLY A 159 9.21 2.26 -13.42
C GLY A 159 10.30 1.31 -13.91
N VAL A 160 11.47 1.88 -14.15
CA VAL A 160 12.69 1.15 -14.51
C VAL A 160 13.72 1.48 -13.43
N PHE A 161 14.25 0.44 -12.78
CA PHE A 161 15.03 0.56 -11.56
C PHE A 161 16.36 -0.17 -11.69
N PRO A 162 17.45 0.35 -11.10
CA PRO A 162 18.72 -0.34 -11.08
C PRO A 162 18.65 -1.58 -10.20
N GLU A 163 19.29 -2.65 -10.64
CA GLU A 163 19.66 -3.81 -9.85
C GLU A 163 21.15 -3.74 -9.51
N LEU A 164 21.46 -3.63 -8.21
CA LEU A 164 22.80 -3.46 -7.69
C LEU A 164 23.23 -4.66 -6.84
N PRO A 165 24.53 -4.94 -6.70
CA PRO A 165 25.02 -5.89 -5.70
C PRO A 165 24.45 -5.54 -4.31
N PHE A 166 24.16 -6.57 -3.52
CA PHE A 166 23.58 -6.38 -2.20
C PHE A 166 24.42 -5.43 -1.31
N ASP A 167 23.76 -4.39 -0.83
CA ASP A 167 24.28 -3.43 0.15
C ASP A 167 23.28 -3.31 1.31
N ALA A 168 23.71 -3.77 2.49
CA ALA A 168 22.86 -3.76 3.68
C ALA A 168 22.51 -2.34 4.13
N ASP A 169 23.43 -1.38 4.00
CA ASP A 169 23.20 0.00 4.42
C ASP A 169 22.28 0.71 3.41
N GLY A 170 22.49 0.48 2.11
CA GLY A 170 21.58 0.90 1.05
C GLY A 170 20.16 0.36 1.25
N LEU A 171 20.00 -0.93 1.56
CA LEU A 171 18.69 -1.52 1.81
C LEU A 171 18.01 -0.85 3.02
N LYS A 172 18.72 -0.69 4.14
CA LYS A 172 18.22 0.02 5.32
C LYS A 172 17.81 1.46 4.97
N ALA A 173 18.62 2.18 4.20
CA ALA A 173 18.35 3.55 3.79
C ALA A 173 17.08 3.64 2.94
N ASN A 174 16.92 2.75 1.96
CA ASN A 174 15.74 2.69 1.10
C ASN A 174 14.48 2.30 1.88
N MET A 175 14.57 1.36 2.81
CA MET A 175 13.45 1.01 3.70
C MET A 175 13.02 2.20 4.57
N ASN A 176 13.98 2.95 5.14
CA ASN A 176 13.69 4.17 5.89
C ASN A 176 13.03 5.24 5.02
N ASN A 177 13.51 5.43 3.78
CA ASN A 177 12.93 6.39 2.84
C ASN A 177 11.46 6.07 2.58
N ILE A 178 11.13 4.80 2.29
CA ILE A 178 9.75 4.38 2.04
C ILE A 178 8.89 4.66 3.28
N LEU A 179 9.32 4.24 4.48
CA LEU A 179 8.54 4.46 5.69
C LEU A 179 8.30 5.95 5.97
N TYR A 180 9.32 6.79 5.82
CA TYR A 180 9.19 8.24 5.99
C TYR A 180 8.24 8.86 4.96
N SER A 181 8.38 8.47 3.70
CA SER A 181 7.54 8.96 2.60
C SER A 181 6.08 8.53 2.80
N LEU A 182 5.84 7.29 3.22
CA LEU A 182 4.51 6.79 3.55
C LEU A 182 3.88 7.54 4.73
N GLN A 183 4.64 7.82 5.78
CA GLN A 183 4.16 8.63 6.90
C GLN A 183 3.81 10.06 6.46
N THR A 184 4.61 10.64 5.57
CA THR A 184 4.34 11.95 4.96
C THR A 184 3.04 11.92 4.15
N MET A 185 2.86 10.90 3.31
CA MET A 185 1.62 10.68 2.56
C MET A 185 0.42 10.51 3.49
N ARG A 186 0.57 9.75 4.58
CA ARG A 186 -0.51 9.53 5.55
C ARG A 186 -0.96 10.81 6.22
N GLY A 187 -0.02 11.70 6.54
CA GLY A 187 -0.28 12.98 7.18
C GLY A 187 -0.91 14.02 6.28
N SER A 188 -0.68 13.95 4.97
CA SER A 188 -1.25 14.90 4.00
C SER A 188 -2.58 14.47 3.40
N ILE A 189 -2.90 13.16 3.39
CA ILE A 189 -4.04 12.67 2.59
C ILE A 189 -5.41 13.16 3.08
N ASP A 190 -5.57 13.49 4.37
CA ASP A 190 -6.82 14.07 4.90
C ASP A 190 -7.06 15.48 4.32
N GLY A 191 -6.00 16.29 4.19
CA GLY A 191 -6.08 17.60 3.54
C GLY A 191 -6.30 17.48 2.04
N ALA A 192 -5.63 16.53 1.39
CA ALA A 192 -5.84 16.25 -0.04
C ALA A 192 -7.30 15.83 -0.33
N LYS A 193 -7.92 15.05 0.56
CA LYS A 193 -9.35 14.71 0.50
C LYS A 193 -10.25 15.94 0.67
N ALA A 194 -9.85 16.89 1.52
CA ALA A 194 -10.56 18.16 1.71
C ALA A 194 -10.33 19.18 0.56
N GLY A 195 -9.53 18.83 -0.44
CA GLY A 195 -9.20 19.72 -1.57
C GLY A 195 -8.12 20.75 -1.26
N ASP A 196 -7.30 20.53 -0.23
CA ASP A 196 -6.14 21.38 0.06
C ASP A 196 -4.98 21.08 -0.89
N GLN A 197 -4.61 22.08 -1.71
CA GLN A 197 -3.55 21.94 -2.71
C GLN A 197 -2.19 21.66 -2.07
N ALA A 198 -1.85 22.29 -0.94
CA ALA A 198 -0.55 22.09 -0.29
C ALA A 198 -0.39 20.63 0.21
N SER A 199 -1.49 20.05 0.70
CA SER A 199 -1.55 18.64 1.07
C SER A 199 -1.37 17.73 -0.15
N CYS A 200 -2.01 18.04 -1.28
CA CYS A 200 -1.79 17.30 -2.53
C CYS A 200 -0.34 17.39 -3.02
N ASP A 201 0.27 18.58 -3.01
CA ASP A 201 1.67 18.77 -3.38
C ASP A 201 2.61 17.94 -2.49
N THR A 202 2.33 17.91 -1.18
CA THR A 202 3.06 17.10 -0.20
C THR A 202 2.91 15.60 -0.48
N TYR A 203 1.70 15.14 -0.77
CA TYR A 203 1.42 13.75 -1.11
C TYR A 203 2.17 13.33 -2.39
N VAL A 204 2.11 14.16 -3.44
CA VAL A 204 2.79 13.92 -4.72
C VAL A 204 4.30 13.89 -4.56
N ALA A 205 4.88 14.81 -3.78
CA ALA A 205 6.32 14.84 -3.51
C ALA A 205 6.79 13.57 -2.78
N ALA A 206 6.05 13.12 -1.78
CA ALA A 206 6.38 11.90 -1.03
C ALA A 206 6.22 10.64 -1.88
N TYR A 207 5.17 10.53 -2.70
CA TYR A 207 5.02 9.44 -3.67
C TYR A 207 6.20 9.38 -4.64
N ASN A 208 6.60 10.53 -5.20
CA ASN A 208 7.73 10.61 -6.12
C ASN A 208 9.07 10.27 -5.45
N ASN A 209 9.23 10.58 -4.16
CA ASN A 209 10.43 10.20 -3.40
C ASN A 209 10.57 8.67 -3.31
N ILE A 210 9.46 7.97 -3.05
CA ILE A 210 9.45 6.50 -3.14
C ILE A 210 9.81 6.10 -4.58
N LEU A 211 9.08 6.61 -5.57
CA LEU A 211 9.26 6.22 -6.97
C LEU A 211 10.70 6.39 -7.47
N TYR A 212 11.42 7.43 -7.06
CA TYR A 212 12.76 7.71 -7.58
C TYR A 212 13.90 7.16 -6.71
N SER A 213 13.60 6.54 -5.57
CA SER A 213 14.60 5.91 -4.69
C SER A 213 14.65 4.38 -4.80
N GLY A 214 13.83 3.77 -5.66
CA GLY A 214 13.80 2.32 -5.85
C GLY A 214 15.15 1.75 -6.34
N VAL A 215 15.67 0.76 -5.62
CA VAL A 215 16.87 0.00 -5.98
C VAL A 215 16.58 -1.47 -5.69
N PHE A 216 16.87 -2.37 -6.62
CA PHE A 216 16.79 -3.81 -6.37
C PHE A 216 18.16 -4.40 -6.11
N TYR A 217 18.21 -5.47 -5.33
CA TYR A 217 19.47 -6.07 -4.92
C TYR A 217 19.62 -7.49 -5.47
N LYS A 218 20.73 -7.73 -6.16
CA LYS A 218 21.19 -9.07 -6.53
C LYS A 218 22.17 -9.61 -5.48
N ASP A 219 22.40 -10.92 -5.52
CA ASP A 219 23.36 -11.60 -4.64
C ASP A 219 23.04 -11.43 -3.13
N VAL A 220 21.76 -11.28 -2.78
CA VAL A 220 21.30 -11.08 -1.40
C VAL A 220 21.66 -12.28 -0.52
N PRO A 221 22.40 -12.09 0.58
CA PRO A 221 22.72 -13.15 1.53
C PRO A 221 21.46 -13.82 2.08
N GLY A 222 21.52 -15.13 2.33
CA GLY A 222 20.35 -15.91 2.74
C GLY A 222 19.72 -15.42 4.06
N ASP A 223 20.52 -14.85 4.96
CA ASP A 223 20.04 -14.28 6.19
C ASP A 223 19.30 -12.94 5.96
N TRP A 224 19.57 -12.22 4.87
CA TRP A 224 18.90 -10.98 4.46
C TRP A 224 17.70 -11.17 3.52
N ALA A 225 17.55 -12.36 2.93
CA ALA A 225 16.57 -12.64 1.89
C ALA A 225 15.11 -12.27 2.25
N ASP A 226 14.69 -12.53 3.50
CA ASP A 226 13.33 -12.18 3.94
C ASP A 226 13.13 -10.66 4.08
N ILE A 227 14.16 -9.93 4.50
CA ILE A 227 14.11 -8.46 4.66
C ILE A 227 14.04 -7.81 3.28
N ASP A 228 14.89 -8.25 2.35
CA ASP A 228 14.88 -7.80 0.95
C ASP A 228 13.52 -8.10 0.28
N ALA A 229 12.96 -9.30 0.49
CA ALA A 229 11.66 -9.65 -0.05
C ALA A 229 10.54 -8.74 0.47
N VAL A 230 10.56 -8.41 1.78
CA VAL A 230 9.63 -7.43 2.33
C VAL A 230 9.82 -6.09 1.65
N TYR A 231 11.05 -5.54 1.61
CA TYR A 231 11.34 -4.27 0.94
C TYR A 231 10.82 -4.22 -0.50
N PHE A 232 11.14 -5.23 -1.31
CA PHE A 232 10.70 -5.34 -2.71
C PHE A 232 9.17 -5.27 -2.84
N ILE A 233 8.45 -6.10 -2.08
CA ILE A 233 6.98 -6.15 -2.13
C ILE A 233 6.39 -4.82 -1.63
N SER A 234 6.98 -4.24 -0.59
CA SER A 234 6.57 -2.96 0.00
C SER A 234 6.63 -1.82 -1.01
N PHE A 235 7.75 -1.76 -1.72
CA PHE A 235 8.02 -0.74 -2.71
C PHE A 235 6.97 -0.75 -3.82
N ILE A 236 6.73 -1.93 -4.41
CA ILE A 236 5.78 -2.07 -5.51
C ILE A 236 4.34 -1.87 -5.02
N TYR A 237 3.97 -2.50 -3.91
CA TYR A 237 2.60 -2.44 -3.38
C TYR A 237 2.20 -1.02 -2.99
N SER A 238 3.10 -0.28 -2.33
CA SER A 238 2.83 1.11 -1.96
C SER A 238 2.62 1.98 -3.19
N LEU A 239 3.51 1.94 -4.18
CA LEU A 239 3.37 2.73 -5.41
C LEU A 239 2.12 2.35 -6.20
N ASP A 240 1.84 1.06 -6.39
CA ASP A 240 0.67 0.59 -7.16
C ASP A 240 -0.65 1.09 -6.56
N ARG A 241 -0.85 0.87 -5.25
CA ARG A 241 -2.15 1.15 -4.62
C ARG A 241 -2.32 2.59 -4.16
N THR A 242 -1.24 3.36 -4.02
CA THR A 242 -1.33 4.80 -3.71
C THR A 242 -1.38 5.69 -4.96
N ARG A 243 -1.07 5.14 -6.15
CA ARG A 243 -1.11 5.85 -7.43
C ARG A 243 -2.46 6.52 -7.74
N PRO A 244 -3.62 5.90 -7.50
CA PRO A 244 -4.89 6.57 -7.80
C PRO A 244 -5.06 7.91 -7.06
N ALA A 245 -4.72 7.95 -5.77
CA ALA A 245 -4.72 9.21 -5.00
C ALA A 245 -3.66 10.20 -5.50
N TYR A 246 -2.48 9.73 -5.91
CA TYR A 246 -1.49 10.57 -6.58
C TYR A 246 -2.06 11.21 -7.86
N LEU A 247 -2.71 10.43 -8.72
CA LEU A 247 -3.32 10.91 -9.96
C LEU A 247 -4.48 11.86 -9.68
N SER A 248 -5.30 11.61 -8.65
CA SER A 248 -6.33 12.53 -8.18
C SER A 248 -5.74 13.89 -7.82
N CYS A 249 -4.65 13.92 -7.04
CA CYS A 249 -3.96 15.16 -6.70
C CYS A 249 -3.38 15.89 -7.92
N VAL A 250 -2.71 15.17 -8.83
CA VAL A 250 -2.10 15.77 -10.03
C VAL A 250 -3.16 16.34 -10.99
N ASN A 251 -4.26 15.62 -11.18
CA ASN A 251 -5.24 15.97 -12.22
C ASN A 251 -6.34 16.92 -11.73
N SER A 252 -6.73 16.81 -10.47
CA SER A 252 -7.91 17.50 -9.93
C SER A 252 -7.67 18.27 -8.63
N GLY A 253 -6.51 18.10 -7.98
CA GLY A 253 -6.20 18.75 -6.70
C GLY A 253 -7.03 18.23 -5.51
N VAL A 254 -7.85 17.19 -5.70
CA VAL A 254 -8.69 16.60 -4.66
C VAL A 254 -8.75 15.09 -4.77
N VAL A 255 -8.71 14.39 -3.64
CA VAL A 255 -8.80 12.92 -3.57
C VAL A 255 -10.21 12.50 -3.19
N ASP A 256 -10.86 11.69 -4.04
CA ASP A 256 -12.19 11.14 -3.75
C ASP A 256 -12.17 10.06 -2.66
N ASP A 257 -13.36 9.67 -2.18
CA ASP A 257 -13.53 8.71 -1.08
C ASP A 257 -12.89 7.35 -1.35
N PHE A 258 -12.99 6.86 -2.58
CA PHE A 258 -12.45 5.56 -2.96
C PHE A 258 -10.92 5.58 -2.97
N ASN A 259 -10.33 6.56 -3.65
CA ASN A 259 -8.89 6.71 -3.74
C ASN A 259 -8.26 7.02 -2.37
N TYR A 260 -8.96 7.78 -1.52
CA TYR A 260 -8.58 8.02 -0.14
C TYR A 260 -8.51 6.71 0.66
N GLY A 261 -9.59 5.92 0.64
CA GLY A 261 -9.67 4.68 1.42
C GLY A 261 -8.60 3.67 0.99
N LEU A 262 -8.39 3.53 -0.32
CA LEU A 262 -7.36 2.65 -0.87
C LEU A 262 -5.94 3.07 -0.43
N ALA A 263 -5.64 4.37 -0.53
CA ALA A 263 -4.33 4.89 -0.15
C ALA A 263 -4.07 4.76 1.36
N VAL A 264 -5.03 5.15 2.22
CA VAL A 264 -4.90 5.00 3.69
C VAL A 264 -4.67 3.55 4.07
N GLN A 265 -5.50 2.62 3.57
CA GLN A 265 -5.36 1.20 3.86
C GLN A 265 -3.98 0.68 3.42
N THR A 266 -3.53 1.05 2.22
CA THR A 266 -2.24 0.62 1.68
C THR A 266 -1.09 1.14 2.53
N ILE A 267 -1.12 2.43 2.89
CA ILE A 267 -0.07 3.06 3.69
C ILE A 267 0.03 2.37 5.04
N ASP A 268 -1.09 2.21 5.75
CA ASP A 268 -1.11 1.61 7.08
C ASP A 268 -0.65 0.15 7.06
N GLN A 269 -1.09 -0.63 6.06
CA GLN A 269 -0.61 -1.99 5.85
C GLN A 269 0.90 -2.03 5.56
N THR A 270 1.38 -1.13 4.70
CA THR A 270 2.79 -1.11 4.30
C THR A 270 3.70 -0.78 5.45
N VAL A 271 3.34 0.22 6.25
CA VAL A 271 4.04 0.55 7.48
C VAL A 271 4.03 -0.63 8.45
N SER A 272 2.90 -1.34 8.58
CA SER A 272 2.78 -2.49 9.49
C SER A 272 3.71 -3.65 9.18
N PHE A 273 4.00 -3.95 7.91
CA PHE A 273 4.94 -5.02 7.57
C PHE A 273 6.40 -4.55 7.43
N MET A 274 6.63 -3.30 7.01
CA MET A 274 7.99 -2.78 6.84
C MET A 274 8.68 -2.49 8.16
N THR A 275 7.96 -1.97 9.15
CA THR A 275 8.52 -1.60 10.46
C THR A 275 9.25 -2.77 11.14
N PRO A 276 8.66 -3.97 11.30
CA PRO A 276 9.39 -5.09 11.89
C PRO A 276 10.56 -5.57 11.03
N ALA A 277 10.45 -5.55 9.70
CA ALA A 277 11.55 -5.93 8.81
C ALA A 277 12.73 -4.95 8.92
N LEU A 278 12.47 -3.64 9.00
CA LEU A 278 13.51 -2.65 9.21
C LEU A 278 14.16 -2.79 10.60
N ASN A 279 13.38 -3.07 11.64
CA ASN A 279 13.95 -3.34 12.97
C ASN A 279 14.86 -4.58 12.94
N GLN A 280 14.46 -5.63 12.21
CA GLN A 280 15.31 -6.80 11.99
C GLN A 280 16.59 -6.44 11.24
N ALA A 281 16.51 -5.61 10.20
CA ALA A 281 17.66 -5.11 9.45
C ALA A 281 18.62 -4.32 10.36
N ASN A 282 18.10 -3.41 11.18
CA ASN A 282 18.90 -2.58 12.09
C ASN A 282 19.58 -3.37 13.21
N SER A 283 19.11 -4.58 13.51
CA SER A 283 19.71 -5.47 14.51
C SER A 283 20.90 -6.30 13.99
N ARG A 284 21.19 -6.20 12.68
CA ARG A 284 22.29 -6.87 11.99
C ARG A 284 23.37 -5.88 11.62
#